data_AF-A0AAN6KXN3-F1
#
_entry.id   AF-A0AAN6KXN3-F1
#
_cell.length_a   1.000
_cell.length_b   1.000
_cell.length_c   1.000
_cell.angle_alpha   90.00
_cell.angle_beta   90.00
_cell.angle_gamma   90.00
#
_symmetry.space_group_name_H-M   'P 1'
#
loop_
_entity.id
_entity.type
_entity.pdbx_description
1 polymer ?
#
loop_
_entity_poly.entity_id
_entity_poly.type
_entity_poly.pdbx_seq_one_letter_code
_entity_poly.pdbx_strand_id
1 'polypeptide(L)'
;MPYQRTVEEVTDYENVPTGRLEAIKLTGDPNIPRGEYTWIAPDIGHGGFLRVADEWNFRGARVVRSAGHIAGRGFREGESILCGDQYTPSQLIMVSHDRLAQFWEGFGHISYYQRVDLDALLRYTG
;
A
#
# COMPACT_ATOMS: atom_id res chain seq x y z
N MET A 1 6.04 15.78 14.39
CA MET A 1 5.51 15.23 15.66
C MET A 1 5.61 13.72 15.58
N PRO A 2 6.30 13.03 16.50
CA PRO A 2 6.31 11.56 16.51
C PRO A 2 4.91 11.05 16.85
N TYR A 3 4.45 10.04 16.13
CA TYR A 3 3.16 9.37 16.38
C TYR A 3 3.22 8.66 17.74
N GLN A 4 2.50 9.16 18.74
CA GLN A 4 2.30 8.50 20.03
C GLN A 4 1.15 7.49 19.90
N ARG A 5 1.45 6.22 20.17
CA ARG A 5 0.46 5.13 20.22
C ARG A 5 -0.46 5.36 21.42
N THR A 6 -1.72 5.72 21.18
CA THR A 6 -2.75 5.74 22.23
C THR A 6 -3.11 4.30 22.61
N VAL A 7 -3.35 4.06 23.90
CA VAL A 7 -3.61 2.72 24.47
C VAL A 7 -5.02 2.22 24.13
N GLU A 8 -5.92 3.12 23.72
CA GLU A 8 -7.26 2.77 23.27
C GLU A 8 -7.25 2.33 21.80
N GLU A 9 -7.89 1.19 21.53
CA GLU A 9 -8.07 0.64 20.19
C GLU A 9 -9.04 1.56 19.42
N VAL A 10 -8.49 2.42 18.56
CA VAL A 10 -9.32 3.25 17.69
C VAL A 10 -9.94 2.31 16.66
N THR A 11 -11.18 1.90 16.86
CA THR A 11 -11.96 1.11 15.90
C THR A 11 -12.90 2.02 15.14
N ASP A 12 -13.05 1.83 13.83
CA ASP A 12 -13.88 2.70 13.01
C ASP A 12 -15.36 2.26 12.91
N TYR A 13 -15.66 1.06 12.41
CA TYR A 13 -17.02 0.50 12.33
C TYR A 13 -17.01 -1.01 12.58
N GLU A 14 -18.12 -1.61 13.04
CA GLU A 14 -18.12 -3.02 13.49
C GLU A 14 -17.86 -4.06 12.38
N ASN A 15 -18.28 -3.79 11.14
CA ASN A 15 -18.18 -4.75 10.03
C ASN A 15 -17.16 -4.27 8.98
N VAL A 16 -15.90 -4.62 9.21
CA VAL A 16 -14.76 -4.16 8.43
C VAL A 16 -14.26 -5.25 7.50
N PRO A 17 -13.69 -4.91 6.33
CA PRO A 17 -12.86 -5.84 5.60
C PRO A 17 -11.70 -6.33 6.48
N THR A 18 -11.38 -7.62 6.42
CA THR A 18 -10.32 -8.25 7.22
C THR A 18 -9.31 -8.98 6.36
N GLY A 19 -8.14 -9.27 6.93
CA GLY A 19 -7.13 -10.10 6.30
C GLY A 19 -6.02 -9.29 5.64
N ARG A 20 -5.21 -9.96 4.83
CA ARG A 20 -4.01 -9.41 4.20
C ARG A 20 -4.31 -8.93 2.78
N LEU A 21 -3.79 -7.76 2.41
CA LEU A 21 -3.75 -7.30 1.02
C LEU A 21 -2.30 -7.12 0.56
N GLU A 22 -2.04 -7.50 -0.69
CA GLU A 22 -0.73 -7.47 -1.30
C GLU A 22 -0.85 -6.94 -2.72
N ALA A 23 0.03 -6.02 -3.09
CA ALA A 23 0.28 -5.70 -4.48
C ALA A 23 1.54 -6.43 -4.93
N ILE A 24 1.41 -7.29 -5.93
CA ILE A 24 2.51 -8.07 -6.49
C ILE A 24 2.82 -7.54 -7.89
N LYS A 25 4.10 -7.38 -8.20
CA LYS A 25 4.57 -6.97 -9.52
C LYS A 25 4.32 -8.09 -10.52
N LEU A 26 3.30 -7.92 -11.37
CA LEU A 26 2.92 -8.93 -12.37
C LEU A 26 3.94 -9.04 -13.50
N THR A 27 4.49 -7.91 -13.91
CA THR A 27 5.59 -7.83 -14.88
C THR A 27 6.88 -7.49 -14.16
N GLY A 28 7.97 -8.00 -14.72
CA GLY A 28 9.31 -7.54 -14.39
C GLY A 28 9.93 -6.86 -15.60
N ASP A 29 10.91 -6.00 -15.35
CA ASP A 29 11.86 -5.55 -16.36
C ASP A 29 13.27 -6.06 -15.99
N PRO A 30 14.30 -5.90 -16.83
CA PRO A 30 15.65 -6.38 -16.51
C PRO A 30 16.20 -5.91 -15.14
N ASN A 31 15.63 -4.87 -14.55
CA ASN A 31 16.00 -4.27 -13.28
C ASN A 31 15.00 -4.54 -12.14
N ILE A 32 13.85 -5.17 -12.41
CA ILE A 32 12.81 -5.41 -11.40
C ILE A 32 12.24 -6.83 -11.60
N PRO A 33 12.49 -7.79 -10.69
CA PRO A 33 11.96 -9.13 -10.81
C PRO A 33 10.43 -9.15 -10.74
N ARG A 34 9.82 -10.02 -11.55
CA ARG A 34 8.39 -10.35 -11.45
C ARG A 34 8.13 -11.12 -10.14
N GLY A 35 6.94 -10.97 -9.58
CA GLY A 35 6.53 -11.67 -8.36
C GLY A 35 6.92 -10.98 -7.06
N GLU A 36 7.70 -9.90 -7.13
CA GLU A 36 8.07 -9.11 -5.96
C GLU A 36 6.91 -8.26 -5.46
N TYR A 37 6.84 -8.05 -4.14
CA TYR A 37 5.85 -7.14 -3.55
C TYR A 37 6.12 -5.71 -4.01
N THR A 38 5.10 -4.97 -4.41
CA THR A 38 5.13 -3.49 -4.42
C THR A 38 4.83 -2.97 -3.02
N TRP A 39 3.84 -3.56 -2.36
CA TRP A 39 3.50 -3.30 -0.96
C TRP A 39 2.70 -4.46 -0.36
N ILE A 40 2.66 -4.49 0.97
CA ILE A 40 1.92 -5.45 1.78
C ILE A 40 1.24 -4.73 2.94
N ALA A 41 -0.07 -4.93 3.10
CA ALA A 41 -0.84 -4.58 4.28
C ALA A 41 -1.20 -5.89 5.02
N PRO A 42 -0.49 -6.26 6.10
CA PRO A 42 -0.67 -7.54 6.78
C PRO A 42 -2.06 -7.75 7.37
N ASP A 43 -2.72 -6.66 7.76
CA ASP A 43 -4.09 -6.65 8.25
C ASP A 43 -4.79 -5.37 7.77
N ILE A 44 -5.91 -5.49 7.07
CA ILE A 44 -6.77 -4.37 6.67
C ILE A 44 -7.94 -4.15 7.64
N GLY A 45 -8.12 -5.06 8.60
CA GLY A 45 -9.08 -4.97 9.68
C GLY A 45 -8.60 -4.05 10.81
N HIS A 46 -9.17 -4.25 12.00
CA HIS A 46 -8.88 -3.41 13.17
C HIS A 46 -7.41 -3.49 13.61
N GLY A 47 -6.78 -4.66 13.51
CA GLY A 47 -5.39 -4.85 13.89
C GLY A 47 -4.38 -4.15 12.99
N GLY A 48 -4.79 -3.61 11.84
CA GLY A 48 -3.97 -2.76 10.98
C GLY A 48 -4.44 -1.31 10.90
N PHE A 49 -5.61 -0.98 11.44
CA PHE A 49 -6.19 0.36 11.39
C PHE A 49 -5.27 1.41 12.05
N LEU A 50 -5.21 2.58 11.43
CA LEU A 50 -4.46 3.75 11.91
C LEU A 50 -5.37 4.92 12.21
N ARG A 51 -6.23 5.28 11.25
CA ARG A 51 -7.13 6.45 11.32
C ARG A 51 -8.13 6.46 10.19
N VAL A 52 -9.11 7.36 10.30
CA VAL A 52 -9.90 7.85 9.17
C VAL A 52 -9.20 9.10 8.61
N ALA A 53 -9.06 9.15 7.28
CA ALA A 53 -8.46 10.29 6.60
C ALA A 53 -9.36 11.53 6.65
N ASP A 54 -8.74 12.69 6.89
CA ASP A 54 -9.40 14.00 6.96
C ASP A 54 -8.99 14.92 5.78
N GLU A 55 -7.92 14.54 5.09
CA GLU A 55 -7.40 15.20 3.90
C GLU A 55 -8.43 15.21 2.78
N TRP A 56 -8.53 16.32 2.05
CA TRP A 56 -9.67 16.57 1.14
C TRP A 56 -9.87 15.46 0.09
N ASN A 57 -8.79 14.92 -0.47
CA ASN A 57 -8.82 13.87 -1.50
C ASN A 57 -9.24 12.50 -0.98
N PHE A 58 -9.10 12.27 0.33
CA PHE A 58 -9.26 10.95 0.96
C PHE A 58 -10.24 11.00 2.12
N ARG A 59 -10.97 12.10 2.30
CA ARG A 59 -11.79 12.33 3.48
C ARG A 59 -12.78 11.19 3.69
N GLY A 60 -12.74 10.59 4.88
CA GLY A 60 -13.57 9.45 5.26
C GLY A 60 -12.98 8.08 4.90
N ALA A 61 -11.88 8.02 4.15
CA ALA A 61 -11.23 6.75 3.83
C ALA A 61 -10.51 6.16 5.04
N ARG A 62 -10.56 4.84 5.18
CA ARG A 62 -9.74 4.14 6.18
C ARG A 62 -8.28 4.16 5.76
N VAL A 63 -7.42 4.38 6.74
CA VAL A 63 -5.98 4.28 6.59
C VAL A 63 -5.51 3.12 7.46
N VAL A 64 -4.78 2.18 6.85
CA VAL A 64 -4.23 1.01 7.53
C VAL A 64 -2.72 0.94 7.33
N ARG A 65 -2.03 0.25 8.25
CA ARG A 65 -0.59 0.00 8.18
C ARG A 65 -0.24 -0.82 6.94
N SER A 66 0.82 -0.40 6.26
CA SER A 66 1.38 -1.11 5.12
C SER A 66 2.90 -1.00 5.13
N ALA A 67 3.57 -1.90 4.41
CA ALA A 67 4.99 -1.81 4.13
C ALA A 67 5.18 -1.76 2.62
N GLY A 68 5.84 -0.71 2.14
CA GLY A 68 6.17 -0.54 0.73
C GLY A 68 7.55 -1.12 0.46
N HIS A 69 7.70 -1.83 -0.64
CA HIS A 69 8.97 -2.42 -1.04
C HIS A 69 9.68 -1.47 -2.01
N ILE A 70 10.86 -1.00 -1.62
CA ILE A 70 11.75 -0.20 -2.44
C ILE A 70 13.02 -1.02 -2.74
N ALA A 71 13.60 -0.79 -3.91
CA ALA A 71 14.88 -1.37 -4.27
C ALA A 71 15.70 -0.37 -5.06
N GLY A 72 17.03 -0.46 -4.92
CA GLY A 72 17.97 0.27 -5.74
C GLY A 72 18.00 -0.22 -7.20
N ARG A 73 18.84 0.43 -8.00
CA ARG A 73 18.99 0.11 -9.42
C ARG A 73 19.44 -1.34 -9.61
N GLY A 74 18.73 -2.08 -10.45
CA GLY A 74 19.04 -3.48 -10.75
C GLY A 74 18.61 -4.47 -9.66
N PHE A 75 17.78 -4.04 -8.70
CA PHE A 75 17.27 -4.88 -7.61
C PHE A 75 18.39 -5.58 -6.82
N ARG A 76 19.47 -4.85 -6.58
CA ARG A 76 20.63 -5.37 -5.84
C ARG A 76 20.54 -4.95 -4.38
N GLU A 77 21.05 -5.82 -3.51
CA GLU A 77 21.44 -5.42 -2.16
C GLU A 77 22.53 -4.35 -2.30
N GLY A 78 22.18 -3.11 -1.95
CA GLY A 78 23.10 -1.98 -1.95
C GLY A 78 23.81 -1.86 -0.61
N GLU A 79 25.06 -1.40 -0.60
CA GLU A 79 25.83 -1.13 0.63
C GLU A 79 25.28 0.07 1.43
N SER A 80 24.40 0.87 0.83
CA SER A 80 23.76 2.03 1.46
C SER A 80 22.33 1.69 1.89
N ILE A 81 21.97 2.08 3.12
CA ILE A 81 20.63 1.96 3.71
C ILE A 81 19.53 2.72 2.95
N LEU A 82 19.93 3.50 1.93
CA LEU A 82 19.03 4.24 1.03
C LEU A 82 18.94 3.61 -0.37
N CYS A 83 19.66 2.52 -0.65
CA CYS A 83 19.77 1.93 -1.99
C CYS A 83 19.67 0.40 -2.05
N GLY A 84 19.31 -0.27 -0.95
CA GLY A 84 19.08 -1.72 -0.93
C GLY A 84 17.63 -2.12 -1.24
N ASP A 85 17.43 -3.42 -1.52
CA ASP A 85 16.13 -4.09 -1.40
C ASP A 85 15.71 -4.06 0.06
N GLN A 86 14.62 -3.34 0.35
CA GLN A 86 14.08 -3.22 1.70
C GLN A 86 12.62 -2.81 1.72
N TYR A 87 11.99 -3.05 2.87
CA TYR A 87 10.68 -2.51 3.19
C TYR A 87 10.81 -1.19 3.93
N THR A 88 9.95 -0.24 3.57
CA THR A 88 9.78 1.05 4.25
C THR A 88 8.35 1.18 4.78
N PRO A 89 8.13 1.88 5.91
CA PRO A 89 6.79 2.23 6.35
C PRO A 89 5.99 2.92 5.25
N SER A 90 4.74 2.49 5.09
CA SER A 90 3.76 3.11 4.21
C SER A 90 2.36 2.99 4.80
N GLN A 91 1.41 3.73 4.25
CA GLN A 91 0.02 3.67 4.65
C GLN A 91 -0.82 3.28 3.44
N LEU A 92 -1.71 2.32 3.61
CA LEU A 92 -2.70 1.99 2.60
C LEU A 92 -4.00 2.72 2.90
N ILE A 93 -4.44 3.54 1.97
CA ILE A 93 -5.65 4.33 2.02
C ILE A 93 -6.72 3.60 1.20
N MET A 94 -7.78 3.15 1.87
CA MET A 94 -8.89 2.42 1.27
C MET A 94 -9.91 3.40 0.71
N VAL A 95 -9.71 3.82 -0.54
CA VAL A 95 -10.47 4.91 -1.18
C VAL A 95 -11.89 4.46 -1.56
N SER A 96 -12.01 3.29 -2.20
CA SER A 96 -13.28 2.67 -2.57
C SER A 96 -13.09 1.15 -2.76
N HIS A 97 -14.16 0.44 -3.13
CA HIS A 97 -14.10 -1.00 -3.43
C HIS A 97 -13.10 -1.36 -4.55
N ASP A 98 -12.87 -0.43 -5.48
CA ASP A 98 -12.06 -0.59 -6.68
C ASP A 98 -10.84 0.33 -6.72
N ARG A 99 -10.63 1.20 -5.72
CA ARG A 99 -9.49 2.12 -5.66
C ARG A 99 -8.77 2.06 -4.33
N LEU A 100 -7.46 2.00 -4.42
CA LEU A 100 -6.55 2.13 -3.30
C LEU A 100 -5.54 3.25 -3.58
N ALA A 101 -5.05 3.87 -2.52
CA ALA A 101 -3.86 4.71 -2.61
C ALA A 101 -2.84 4.26 -1.56
N GLN A 102 -1.57 4.34 -1.92
CA GLN A 102 -0.46 4.05 -1.02
C GLN A 102 0.32 5.33 -0.77
N PHE A 103 0.43 5.72 0.49
CA PHE A 103 1.27 6.82 0.91
C PHE A 103 2.62 6.30 1.39
N TRP A 104 3.69 6.76 0.75
CA TRP A 104 5.07 6.42 1.06
C TRP A 104 5.64 7.44 2.05
N GLU A 105 5.65 7.11 3.34
CA GLU A 105 5.94 8.08 4.42
C GLU A 105 7.30 8.78 4.26
N GLY A 106 8.34 8.01 3.94
CA GLY A 106 9.71 8.54 3.77
C GLY A 106 9.91 9.40 2.51
N PHE A 107 9.00 9.29 1.52
CA PHE A 107 9.12 9.98 0.23
C PHE A 107 8.09 11.10 0.05
N GLY A 108 7.07 11.18 0.92
CA GLY A 108 5.95 12.11 0.73
C GLY A 108 5.16 11.85 -0.56
N HIS A 109 5.24 10.63 -1.12
CA HIS A 109 4.68 10.28 -2.43
C HIS A 109 3.41 9.45 -2.28
N ILE A 110 2.47 9.60 -3.22
CA ILE A 110 1.24 8.80 -3.28
C ILE A 110 1.17 8.04 -4.60
N SER A 111 1.00 6.73 -4.51
CA SER A 111 0.72 5.86 -5.65
C SER A 111 -0.75 5.45 -5.64
N TYR A 112 -1.42 5.50 -6.78
CA TYR A 112 -2.83 5.11 -6.93
C TYR A 112 -2.95 3.76 -7.63
N TYR A 113 -3.92 2.96 -7.21
CA TYR A 113 -4.23 1.65 -7.77
C TYR A 113 -5.71 1.56 -8.07
N GLN A 114 -6.04 1.06 -9.26
CA GLN A 114 -7.40 0.79 -9.71
C GLN A 114 -7.54 -0.70 -9.97
N ARG A 115 -8.62 -1.31 -9.49
CA ARG A 115 -8.99 -2.68 -9.82
C ARG A 115 -9.24 -2.78 -11.32
N VAL A 116 -8.54 -3.69 -11.97
CA VAL A 116 -8.73 -4.01 -13.38
C VAL A 116 -10.04 -4.79 -13.55
N ASP A 117 -10.89 -4.33 -14.47
CA ASP A 117 -12.02 -5.10 -14.97
C ASP A 117 -11.50 -6.09 -16.02
N LEU A 118 -11.50 -7.38 -15.67
CA LEU A 118 -10.99 -8.44 -16.52
C LEU A 118 -11.87 -8.69 -17.75
N ASP A 119 -13.18 -8.52 -17.62
CA ASP A 119 -14.10 -8.73 -18.75
C ASP A 119 -13.91 -7.63 -19.79
N ALA A 120 -13.78 -6.37 -19.33
CA ALA A 120 -13.45 -5.26 -20.21
C ALA A 120 -12.07 -5.42 -20.84
N LEU A 121 -11.07 -5.86 -20.06
CA LEU A 121 -9.71 -6.08 -20.56
C LEU A 121 -9.64 -7.17 -21.63
N LEU A 122 -10.32 -8.31 -21.43
CA LEU A 122 -10.30 -9.43 -22.37
C LEU A 122 -11.08 -9.15 -23.66
N ARG A 123 -12.05 -8.23 -23.62
CA ARG A 123 -12.79 -7.78 -24.81
C ARG A 123 -12.05 -6.71 -25.60
N TYR A 124 -10.96 -6.17 -25.07
CA TYR A 124 -10.14 -5.20 -25.78
C TYR A 124 -9.37 -5.89 -26.92
N THR A 125 -9.95 -5.84 -28.11
CA THR A 125 -9.25 -6.10 -29.37
C THR A 125 -8.62 -4.77 -29.79
N GLY A 126 -7.35 -4.58 -29.46
CA GLY A 126 -6.57 -3.40 -29.90
C GLY A 126 -6.55 -3.23 -31.41
#